data_AF-A0A9Q4C3W4-F1
#
_entry.id   AF-A0A9Q4C3W4-F1
#
_cell.length_a   1.000
_cell.length_b   1.000
_cell.length_c   1.000
_cell.angle_alpha   90.00
_cell.angle_beta   90.00
_cell.angle_gamma   90.00
#
_symmetry.space_group_name_H-M   'P 1'
#
loop_
_entity.id
_entity.type
_entity.pdbx_description
1 polymer ?
#
loop_
_entity_poly.entity_id
_entity_poly.type
_entity_poly.pdbx_seq_one_letter_code
_entity_poly.pdbx_strand_id
1 'polypeptide(L)' 'MRQVHDAVTELGSLGLVEFQEEGRAKKPTVWYDSISVDIPVAV' A
#
# COMPACT_ATOMS: atom_id res chain seq x y z
N MET A 1 15.38 4.59 -3.39
CA MET A 1 14.09 4.37 -2.71
C MET A 1 12.92 4.41 -3.70
N ARG A 2 12.93 3.56 -4.74
CA ARG A 2 11.83 3.49 -5.74
C ARG A 2 10.84 2.37 -5.42
N GLN A 3 11.37 1.24 -4.93
CA GLN A 3 10.58 0.07 -4.55
C GLN A 3 9.42 0.36 -3.59
N VAL A 4 9.62 1.19 -2.56
CA VAL A 4 8.54 1.49 -1.60
C VAL A 4 7.43 2.31 -2.26
N HIS A 5 7.77 3.28 -3.11
CA HIS A 5 6.79 4.11 -3.80
C HIS A 5 6.01 3.30 -4.85
N ASP A 6 6.71 2.44 -5.59
CA ASP A 6 6.12 1.54 -6.58
C ASP A 6 5.18 0.53 -5.89
N ALA A 7 5.61 -0.09 -4.79
CA ALA A 7 4.79 -1.02 -4.01
C ALA A 7 3.55 -0.35 -3.39
N VAL A 8 3.68 0.84 -2.82
CA VAL A 8 2.55 1.57 -2.23
C VAL A 8 1.53 1.98 -3.31
N THR A 9 2.01 2.33 -4.52
CA THR A 9 1.14 2.64 -5.67
C THR A 9 0.39 1.40 -6.17
N GLU A 10 1.06 0.25 -6.22
CA GLU A 10 0.45 -1.03 -6.58
C GLU A 10 -0.62 -1.44 -5.56
N LEU A 11 -0.33 -1.33 -4.26
CA LEU A 11 -1.30 -1.60 -3.19
C LEU A 11 -2.54 -0.69 -3.28
N GLY A 12 -2.36 0.57 -3.68
CA GLY A 12 -3.49 1.47 -3.92
C GLY A 12 -4.33 1.06 -5.13
N SER A 13 -3.69 0.55 -6.20
CA SER A 13 -4.40 0.02 -7.37
C SER A 13 -5.21 -1.25 -7.06
N LEU A 14 -4.78 -2.01 -6.05
CA LEU A 14 -5.51 -3.17 -5.52
C LEU A 14 -6.63 -2.80 -4.54
N GLY A 15 -6.80 -1.51 -4.21
CA GLY A 15 -7.79 -1.04 -3.22
C GLY A 15 -7.42 -1.35 -1.76
N LEU A 16 -6.16 -1.72 -1.50
CA LEU A 16 -5.67 -2.01 -0.15
C LEU A 16 -5.25 -0.74 0.59
N VAL A 17 -4.82 0.30 -0.14
CA VAL A 17 -4.37 1.55 0.44
C VAL A 17 -5.11 2.70 -0.23
N GLU A 18 -5.60 3.65 0.55
CA GLU A 18 -6.12 4.92 0.06
C GLU A 18 -5.04 6.00 0.16
N PHE A 19 -5.14 7.04 -0.66
CA PHE A 19 -4.25 8.19 -0.57
C PHE A 19 -5.05 9.42 -0.17
N GLN A 20 -4.77 9.94 1.02
CA GLN A 20 -5.25 11.27 1.40
C GLN A 20 -4.29 12.33 0.86
N GLU A 21 -4.85 13.37 0.23
CA GLU A 21 -4.08 14.54 -0.19
C GLU A 21 -3.86 15.46 1.02
N GLU A 22 -2.63 15.49 1.52
CA GLU A 22 -2.20 16.41 2.57
C GLU A 22 -1.27 17.46 1.92
N GLY A 23 -1.88 18.50 1.36
CA GLY A 23 -1.17 19.53 0.60
C GLY A 23 -0.62 19.02 -0.73
N ARG A 24 0.71 18.99 -0.89
CA ARG A 24 1.39 18.51 -2.13
C ARG A 24 1.81 17.04 -2.05
N ALA A 25 1.63 16.41 -0.90
CA ALA A 25 2.05 15.05 -0.65
C ALA A 25 0.84 14.10 -0.62
N LYS A 26 1.01 12.91 -1.18
CA LYS A 26 0.06 11.82 -1.03
C LYS A 26 0.45 11.00 0.19
N LYS A 27 -0.45 10.93 1.16
CA LYS A 27 -0.25 10.14 2.37
C LYS A 27 -1.03 8.83 2.24
N PRO A 28 -0.36 7.67 2.16
CA PRO A 28 -1.03 6.38 2.16
C PRO A 28 -1.70 6.13 3.51
N THR A 29 -2.98 5.76 3.50
CA THR A 29 -3.82 5.45 4.66
C THR A 29 -4.55 4.14 4.44
N VAL A 30 -4.77 3.39 5.51
CA VAL A 30 -5.49 2.11 5.49
C VAL A 30 -6.63 2.15 6.51
N TRP A 31 -7.75 1.52 6.15
CA TRP A 31 -8.96 1.46 6.98
C TRP A 31 -8.98 0.24 7.93
N TYR A 32 -8.06 -0.70 7.74
CA TYR A 32 -7.93 -1.92 8.53
C TYR A 32 -6.87 -1.79 9.63
N ASP A 33 -7.11 -2.48 10.73
CA ASP A 33 -6.19 -2.61 11.87
C ASP A 33 -5.19 -3.77 11.69
N SER A 34 -5.55 -4.76 10.87
CA SER A 34 -4.80 -5.98 10.66
C SER A 34 -5.00 -6.55 9.26
N ILE A 35 -3.95 -7.15 8.71
CA ILE A 35 -3.97 -7.87 7.43
C ILE A 35 -3.24 -9.21 7.60
N SER A 36 -3.88 -10.30 7.17
CA SER A 36 -3.27 -11.63 7.09
C SER A 36 -3.03 -11.98 5.64
N VAL A 37 -1.78 -12.29 5.28
CA VAL A 37 -1.39 -12.63 3.93
C VAL A 37 -0.66 -13.96 3.95
N ASP A 38 -1.21 -14.94 3.25
CA ASP A 38 -0.56 -16.23 3.02
C ASP A 38 0.27 -16.15 1.73
N ILE A 39 1.58 -15.99 1.89
CA ILE A 39 2.51 -15.93 0.76
C ILE A 39 3.13 -17.33 0.59
N PRO A 40 2.85 -18.03 -0.53
CA PRO A 40 3.54 -19.27 -0.82
C PRO A 40 5.02 -18.99 -1.08
N VAL A 41 5.90 -19.63 -0.31
CA VAL A 41 7.35 -19.56 -0.56
C VAL A 41 7.64 -20.54 -1.70
N ALA A 42 8.04 -20.02 -2.86
CA ALA A 42 8.52 -20.84 -3.95
C ALA A 42 9.81 -21.54 -3.52
N VAL A 43 9.82 -22.87 -3.59
CA VAL A 43 10.96 -23.75 -3.26
C VAL A 43 11.85 -23.92 -4.48
#